data_AF-A0A969NCQ9-F1
#
_entry.id   AF-A0A969NCQ9-F1
#
_cell.length_a   1.000
_cell.length_b   1.000
_cell.length_c   1.000
_cell.angle_alpha   90.00
_cell.angle_beta   90.00
_cell.angle_gamma   90.00
#
_symmetry.space_group_name_H-M   'P 1'
#
loop_
_entity.id
_entity.type
_entity.pdbx_description
1 polymer ?
#
loop_
_entity_poly.entity_id
_entity_poly.type
_entity_poly.pdbx_seq_one_letter_code
_entity_poly.pdbx_strand_id
1 'polypeptide(L)'
;MALVTHNESILSLNGILIKLPLKIKEVKYGYLYNSFAVVDARDMTNVGWTVPTEEDMQSIQAVLTNNEAFPLMESGTEYWSDNVGTNILGFNARGAGSNNGGIISFSDLNESLGLRTKTNGFFGYRSYVIKSEFGYNFVDDFRNENDIVGYSVRLRKISTSLSNGQVGSYSGNDGTSYPTICINGIEWLSCNLAETKYRNGDEIPTETNETAWENLSTGAKCAYNNDESNVFI
;
A
#
# COMPACT_ATOMS: atom_id res chain seq x y z
N MET A 1 28.30 30.15 -12.33
CA MET A 1 26.87 30.51 -12.45
C MET A 1 26.14 29.22 -12.82
N ALA A 2 25.56 28.53 -11.83
CA ALA A 2 24.86 27.27 -12.05
C ALA A 2 23.38 27.59 -12.30
N LEU A 3 22.87 27.16 -13.46
CA LEU A 3 21.45 27.23 -13.81
C LEU A 3 20.76 26.05 -13.11
N VAL A 4 19.88 26.32 -12.15
CA VAL A 4 19.05 25.28 -11.51
C VAL A 4 17.76 25.18 -12.30
N THR A 5 17.63 24.16 -13.15
CA THR A 5 16.35 23.77 -13.73
C THR A 5 15.70 22.74 -12.79
N HIS A 6 14.46 23.02 -12.41
CA HIS A 6 13.66 22.16 -11.54
C HIS A 6 13.49 20.74 -12.13
N ASN A 7 13.43 19.75 -11.24
CA ASN A 7 12.94 18.37 -11.43
C ASN A 7 13.91 17.20 -11.65
N GLU A 8 15.22 17.31 -11.40
CA GLU A 8 16.02 16.09 -11.20
C GLU A 8 16.96 16.22 -10.00
N SER A 9 16.92 15.22 -9.12
CA SER A 9 17.78 15.01 -7.95
C SER A 9 19.21 14.60 -8.36
N ILE A 10 19.82 15.42 -9.22
CA ILE A 10 21.17 15.23 -9.74
C ILE A 10 22.00 16.46 -9.39
N LEU A 11 23.07 16.25 -8.63
CA LEU A 11 24.11 17.25 -8.43
C LEU A 11 25.26 16.96 -9.39
N SER A 12 25.76 18.03 -10.03
CA SER A 12 27.02 17.97 -10.78
C SER A 12 28.17 18.38 -9.86
N LEU A 13 29.12 17.48 -9.62
CA LEU A 13 30.40 17.81 -9.00
C LEU A 13 31.50 17.45 -9.99
N ASN A 14 32.25 18.46 -10.47
CA ASN A 14 33.35 18.30 -11.43
C ASN A 14 32.94 17.53 -12.71
N GLY A 15 31.72 17.73 -13.20
CA GLY A 15 31.23 17.07 -14.43
C GLY A 15 30.74 15.63 -14.22
N ILE A 16 30.78 15.11 -12.99
CA ILE A 16 30.18 13.82 -12.63
C ILE A 16 28.77 14.08 -12.10
N LEU A 17 27.78 13.43 -12.72
CA LEU A 17 26.41 13.40 -12.23
C LEU A 17 26.34 12.45 -11.04
N ILE A 18 26.14 12.99 -9.85
CA ILE A 18 25.92 12.20 -8.64
C ILE A 18 24.42 12.11 -8.45
N LYS A 19 23.87 10.90 -8.64
CA LYS A 19 22.51 10.58 -8.20
C LYS A 19 22.53 10.61 -6.68
N LEU A 20 21.82 11.57 -6.07
CA LEU A 20 21.65 11.59 -4.62
C LEU A 20 21.07 10.23 -4.18
N PRO A 21 21.51 9.67 -3.03
CA PRO A 21 20.94 8.42 -2.54
C PRO A 21 19.42 8.60 -2.43
N LEU A 22 18.66 7.65 -3.02
CA LEU A 22 17.21 7.64 -2.89
C LEU A 22 16.85 7.73 -1.41
N LYS A 23 15.81 8.49 -1.09
CA LYS A 23 15.26 8.56 0.25
C LYS A 23 14.58 7.22 0.55
N ILE A 24 15.36 6.25 1.02
CA ILE A 24 14.83 4.98 1.53
C ILE A 24 14.26 5.29 2.90
N LYS A 25 12.93 5.37 2.99
CA LYS A 25 12.23 5.36 4.27
C LYS A 25 11.61 3.98 4.44
N GLU A 26 11.89 3.33 5.56
CA GLU A 26 11.20 2.10 5.88
C GLU A 26 9.75 2.44 6.24
N VAL A 27 8.79 1.78 5.58
CA VAL A 27 7.36 2.03 5.80
C VAL A 27 6.93 1.26 7.03
N LYS A 28 6.36 1.92 8.04
CA LYS A 28 5.75 1.27 9.21
C LYS A 28 4.40 0.67 8.83
N TYR A 29 3.33 1.46 8.77
CA TYR A 29 2.01 1.02 8.29
C TYR A 29 1.62 1.61 6.92
N GLY A 30 2.32 2.64 6.45
CA GLY A 30 1.96 3.38 5.24
C GLY A 30 0.76 4.30 5.45
N TYR A 31 0.16 4.75 4.35
CA TYR A 31 -1.09 5.52 4.40
C TYR A 31 -2.30 4.63 4.12
N LEU A 32 -3.44 5.08 4.64
CA LEU A 32 -4.77 4.55 4.34
C LEU A 32 -5.42 5.44 3.28
N TYR A 33 -5.84 4.86 2.17
CA TYR A 33 -6.45 5.54 1.04
C TYR A 33 -7.90 5.09 0.85
N ASN A 34 -8.77 6.03 0.50
CA ASN A 34 -10.13 5.70 0.08
C ASN A 34 -10.15 5.16 -1.37
N SER A 35 -11.27 4.57 -1.81
CA SER A 35 -11.39 4.02 -3.17
C SER A 35 -11.21 5.11 -4.24
N PHE A 36 -11.70 6.32 -3.99
CA PHE A 36 -11.60 7.42 -4.94
C PHE A 36 -10.15 7.78 -5.27
N ALA A 37 -9.21 7.66 -4.32
CA ALA A 37 -7.80 7.89 -4.59
C ALA A 37 -7.21 6.79 -5.47
N VAL A 38 -7.64 5.56 -5.24
CA VAL A 38 -7.19 4.35 -5.92
C VAL A 38 -7.61 4.31 -7.39
N VAL A 39 -8.80 4.84 -7.70
CA VAL A 39 -9.36 4.82 -9.07
C VAL A 39 -9.34 6.18 -9.77
N ASP A 40 -8.69 7.18 -9.16
CA ASP A 40 -8.55 8.50 -9.74
C ASP A 40 -7.81 8.43 -11.09
N ALA A 41 -8.32 9.15 -12.09
CA ALA A 41 -7.74 9.19 -13.44
C ALA A 41 -6.33 9.78 -13.49
N ARG A 42 -5.93 10.55 -12.47
CA ARG A 42 -4.58 11.10 -12.33
C ARG A 42 -3.54 10.04 -11.92
N ASP A 43 -4.01 8.86 -11.51
CA ASP A 43 -3.25 7.63 -11.22
C ASP A 43 -2.19 7.80 -10.11
N MET A 44 -2.41 7.15 -8.97
CA MET A 44 -1.47 7.21 -7.83
C MET A 44 -0.19 6.38 -8.06
N THR A 45 -0.05 5.71 -9.21
CA THR A 45 1.08 4.84 -9.49
C THR A 45 2.03 5.46 -10.51
N ASN A 46 3.32 5.16 -10.43
CA ASN A 46 4.27 5.51 -11.48
C ASN A 46 4.15 4.54 -12.68
N VAL A 47 4.72 4.92 -13.82
CA VAL A 47 4.67 4.17 -15.08
C VAL A 47 5.14 2.73 -14.90
N GLY A 48 4.37 1.78 -15.47
CA GLY A 48 4.66 0.34 -15.40
C GLY A 48 4.11 -0.35 -14.16
N TRP A 49 3.46 0.39 -13.26
CA TRP A 49 2.81 -0.14 -12.06
C TRP A 49 1.30 0.09 -12.11
N THR A 50 0.57 -0.65 -11.29
CA THR A 50 -0.87 -0.50 -11.15
C THR A 50 -1.30 -0.92 -9.75
N VAL A 51 -2.40 -0.35 -9.28
CA VAL A 51 -3.19 -0.94 -8.20
C VAL A 51 -3.69 -2.31 -8.67
N PRO A 52 -3.60 -3.36 -7.84
CA PRO A 52 -4.07 -4.69 -8.17
C PRO A 52 -5.58 -4.76 -8.34
N THR A 53 -5.99 -5.73 -9.14
CA THR A 53 -7.38 -6.20 -9.25
C THR A 53 -7.63 -7.36 -8.30
N GLU A 54 -8.87 -7.82 -8.24
CA GLU A 54 -9.27 -9.03 -7.53
C GLU A 54 -8.56 -10.26 -8.09
N GLU A 55 -8.46 -10.41 -9.42
CA GLU A 55 -7.73 -11.52 -10.05
C GLU A 55 -6.24 -11.52 -9.66
N ASP A 56 -5.65 -10.34 -9.52
CA ASP A 56 -4.28 -10.19 -9.05
C ASP A 56 -4.14 -10.69 -7.60
N MET A 57 -5.10 -10.35 -6.73
CA MET A 57 -5.12 -10.84 -5.34
C MET A 57 -5.41 -12.34 -5.26
N GLN A 58 -6.29 -12.88 -6.11
CA GLN A 58 -6.52 -14.33 -6.19
C GLN A 58 -5.23 -15.08 -6.59
N SER A 59 -4.36 -14.46 -7.38
CA SER A 59 -3.06 -15.04 -7.74
C SER A 59 -2.11 -15.16 -6.54
N ILE A 60 -2.22 -14.26 -5.53
CA ILE A 60 -1.48 -14.40 -4.27
C ILE A 60 -2.11 -15.44 -3.34
N GLN A 61 -3.44 -15.54 -3.33
CA GLN A 61 -4.15 -16.52 -2.53
C GLN A 61 -3.89 -17.96 -3.02
N ALA A 62 -3.74 -18.15 -4.34
CA ALA A 62 -3.48 -19.45 -4.96
C ALA A 62 -2.15 -20.09 -4.54
N VAL A 63 -1.21 -19.34 -3.95
CA VAL A 63 0.03 -19.91 -3.39
C VAL A 63 -0.07 -20.24 -1.90
N LEU A 64 -1.20 -19.96 -1.26
CA LEU A 64 -1.45 -20.27 0.14
C LEU A 64 -2.11 -21.65 0.28
N THR A 65 -1.75 -22.37 1.34
CA THR A 65 -2.43 -23.62 1.71
C THR A 65 -3.63 -23.29 2.59
N ASN A 66 -4.81 -23.82 2.26
CA ASN A 66 -6.05 -23.63 3.03
C ASN A 66 -6.43 -22.16 3.32
N ASN A 67 -6.01 -21.21 2.48
CA ASN A 67 -6.19 -19.76 2.69
C ASN A 67 -5.58 -19.22 3.99
N GLU A 68 -4.58 -19.91 4.55
CA GLU A 68 -3.86 -19.42 5.73
C GLU A 68 -2.91 -18.28 5.34
N ALA A 69 -3.08 -17.13 5.98
CA ALA A 69 -2.33 -15.92 5.63
C ALA A 69 -0.91 -15.86 6.21
N PHE A 70 -0.51 -16.82 7.07
CA PHE A 70 0.81 -16.85 7.71
C PHE A 70 1.99 -16.59 6.77
N PRO A 71 2.03 -17.17 5.54
CA PRO A 71 3.14 -16.96 4.62
C PRO A 71 3.33 -15.51 4.14
N LEU A 72 2.28 -14.69 4.20
CA LEU A 72 2.28 -13.29 3.78
C LEU A 72 2.57 -12.32 4.94
N MET A 73 2.13 -12.69 6.14
CA MET A 73 2.19 -11.87 7.34
C MET A 73 3.62 -11.72 7.84
N GLU A 74 3.99 -10.51 8.27
CA GLU A 74 5.26 -10.25 8.94
C GLU A 74 5.40 -11.05 10.23
N SER A 75 6.61 -11.52 10.50
CA SER A 75 6.91 -12.29 11.70
C SER A 75 7.03 -11.42 12.95
N GLY A 76 6.82 -12.03 14.11
CA GLY A 76 6.81 -11.33 15.39
C GLY A 76 5.46 -10.70 15.71
N THR A 77 5.35 -10.16 16.93
CA THR A 77 4.08 -9.65 17.49
C THR A 77 3.99 -8.12 17.44
N GLU A 78 4.93 -7.45 16.78
CA GLU A 78 4.93 -5.99 16.69
C GLU A 78 3.75 -5.48 15.86
N TYR A 79 3.46 -6.18 14.76
CA TYR A 79 2.44 -5.81 13.78
C TYR A 79 1.24 -6.75 13.73
N TRP A 80 1.22 -7.76 14.61
CA TRP A 80 0.14 -8.75 14.75
C TRP A 80 -0.02 -9.17 16.22
N SER A 81 -1.17 -8.87 16.83
CA SER A 81 -1.37 -9.03 18.29
C SER A 81 -1.52 -10.49 18.73
N ASP A 82 -2.18 -11.32 17.93
CA ASP A 82 -2.62 -12.67 18.34
C ASP A 82 -1.80 -13.80 17.70
N ASN A 83 -1.18 -13.57 16.54
CA ASN A 83 -0.46 -14.61 15.83
C ASN A 83 0.65 -14.08 14.94
N VAL A 84 1.81 -14.73 14.97
CA VAL A 84 3.00 -14.30 14.22
C VAL A 84 2.97 -14.90 12.82
N GLY A 85 3.11 -14.05 11.80
CA GLY A 85 3.32 -14.52 10.44
C GLY A 85 4.63 -15.29 10.31
N THR A 86 4.73 -16.15 9.30
CA THR A 86 6.01 -16.77 8.91
C THR A 86 6.76 -15.93 7.89
N ASN A 87 6.05 -15.05 7.18
CA ASN A 87 6.56 -14.17 6.14
C ASN A 87 7.42 -14.88 5.07
N ILE A 88 7.20 -16.19 4.87
CA ILE A 88 8.08 -17.00 4.01
C ILE A 88 8.01 -16.57 2.53
N LEU A 89 6.95 -15.85 2.13
CA LEU A 89 6.83 -15.27 0.79
C LEU A 89 7.48 -13.90 0.64
N GLY A 90 7.92 -13.26 1.74
CA GLY A 90 8.55 -11.94 1.72
C GLY A 90 7.59 -10.79 1.39
N PHE A 91 6.28 -11.00 1.55
CA PHE A 91 5.26 -9.99 1.31
C PHE A 91 5.24 -8.91 2.41
N ASN A 92 5.70 -9.24 3.62
CA ASN A 92 5.77 -8.35 4.79
C ASN A 92 4.42 -7.63 5.06
N ALA A 93 3.32 -8.39 5.15
CA ALA A 93 2.04 -7.80 5.55
C ALA A 93 2.08 -7.41 7.03
N ARG A 94 1.84 -6.13 7.31
CA ARG A 94 1.72 -5.55 8.65
C ARG A 94 0.26 -5.17 8.88
N GLY A 95 -0.31 -5.52 10.04
CA GLY A 95 -1.69 -5.18 10.40
C GLY A 95 -1.86 -3.67 10.57
N ALA A 96 -2.20 -2.98 9.49
CA ALA A 96 -2.26 -1.52 9.43
C ALA A 96 -3.61 -0.92 9.85
N GLY A 97 -4.61 -1.76 10.16
CA GLY A 97 -5.96 -1.33 10.47
C GLY A 97 -6.68 -0.65 9.31
N SER A 98 -7.76 0.05 9.64
CA SER A 98 -8.59 0.81 8.71
C SER A 98 -8.82 2.24 9.18
N ASN A 99 -9.28 3.08 8.25
CA ASN A 99 -10.13 4.21 8.58
C ASN A 99 -11.56 3.87 8.14
N ASN A 100 -12.51 3.71 9.06
CA ASN A 100 -13.87 3.27 8.71
C ASN A 100 -14.72 4.35 8.04
N GLY A 101 -14.23 5.60 8.00
CA GLY A 101 -14.95 6.73 7.43
C GLY A 101 -16.29 6.95 8.15
N GLY A 102 -16.25 7.01 9.47
CA GLY A 102 -17.42 7.00 10.35
C GLY A 102 -17.11 7.51 11.76
N ILE A 103 -18.15 7.57 12.62
CA ILE A 103 -18.09 7.91 14.06
C ILE A 103 -17.01 7.12 14.84
N ILE A 104 -16.68 5.90 14.41
CA ILE A 104 -15.53 5.15 14.91
C ILE A 104 -14.49 5.14 13.79
N SER A 105 -13.64 6.17 13.78
CA SER A 105 -12.80 6.49 12.62
C SER A 105 -11.72 5.47 12.34
N PHE A 106 -11.08 4.85 13.34
CA PHE A 106 -10.00 3.87 13.14
C PHE A 106 -10.24 2.58 13.91
N SER A 107 -9.88 1.44 13.32
CA SER A 107 -9.98 0.12 13.97
C SER A 107 -8.91 -0.86 13.47
N ASP A 108 -8.80 -1.99 14.18
CA ASP A 108 -8.11 -3.21 13.77
C ASP A 108 -6.59 -3.07 13.51
N LEU A 109 -5.94 -2.07 14.13
CA LEU A 109 -4.47 -1.99 14.11
C LEU A 109 -3.87 -3.22 14.78
N ASN A 110 -2.85 -3.80 14.16
CA ASN A 110 -2.23 -5.06 14.54
C ASN A 110 -3.17 -6.28 14.52
N GLU A 111 -4.38 -6.16 13.96
CA GLU A 111 -5.35 -7.25 13.83
C GLU A 111 -5.73 -7.50 12.36
N SER A 112 -5.70 -6.45 11.52
CA SER A 112 -6.00 -6.58 10.11
C SER A 112 -5.12 -5.72 9.20
N LEU A 113 -4.91 -6.21 7.98
CA LEU A 113 -4.44 -5.43 6.84
C LEU A 113 -5.49 -5.49 5.74
N GLY A 114 -6.21 -4.39 5.54
CA GLY A 114 -7.02 -4.21 4.34
C GLY A 114 -6.22 -3.58 3.21
N LEU A 115 -6.33 -4.15 2.02
CA LEU A 115 -5.69 -3.70 0.79
C LEU A 115 -6.74 -3.27 -0.23
N ARG A 116 -6.73 -2.01 -0.64
CA ARG A 116 -7.60 -1.54 -1.72
C ARG A 116 -7.21 -2.19 -3.06
N THR A 117 -8.22 -2.56 -3.83
CA THR A 117 -8.09 -2.97 -5.24
C THR A 117 -8.79 -1.95 -6.13
N LYS A 118 -8.51 -1.99 -7.44
CA LYS A 118 -9.25 -1.18 -8.44
C LYS A 118 -10.46 -1.93 -9.06
N THR A 119 -10.89 -3.03 -8.45
CA THR A 119 -12.00 -3.84 -8.97
C THR A 119 -13.33 -3.31 -8.45
N ASN A 120 -14.25 -2.99 -9.34
CA ASN A 120 -15.59 -2.56 -8.95
C ASN A 120 -16.40 -3.77 -8.45
N GLY A 121 -16.97 -3.65 -7.25
CA GLY A 121 -17.89 -4.61 -6.65
C GLY A 121 -19.36 -4.19 -6.82
N PHE A 122 -20.23 -4.79 -6.02
CA PHE A 122 -21.67 -4.49 -6.08
C PHE A 122 -22.06 -3.25 -5.25
N PHE A 123 -21.38 -3.01 -4.11
CA PHE A 123 -21.62 -1.84 -3.25
C PHE A 123 -20.42 -0.86 -3.16
N GLY A 124 -19.43 -0.99 -4.02
CA GLY A 124 -18.20 -0.18 -4.00
C GLY A 124 -17.01 -0.97 -4.52
N TYR A 125 -15.83 -0.36 -4.51
CA TYR A 125 -14.60 -1.06 -4.90
C TYR A 125 -14.17 -2.10 -3.87
N ARG A 126 -13.72 -3.26 -4.36
CA ARG A 126 -13.35 -4.39 -3.52
C ARG A 126 -12.03 -4.17 -2.80
N SER A 127 -11.92 -4.70 -1.59
CA SER A 127 -10.68 -4.81 -0.81
C SER A 127 -10.29 -6.27 -0.60
N TYR A 128 -9.00 -6.51 -0.38
CA TYR A 128 -8.46 -7.80 0.06
C TYR A 128 -8.01 -7.67 1.50
N VAL A 129 -8.49 -8.52 2.40
CA VAL A 129 -8.22 -8.38 3.83
C VAL A 129 -7.47 -9.59 4.37
N ILE A 130 -6.35 -9.33 5.03
CA ILE A 130 -5.64 -10.29 5.86
C ILE A 130 -6.04 -10.02 7.31
N LYS A 131 -6.53 -11.03 8.02
CA LYS A 131 -6.90 -10.92 9.43
C LYS A 131 -6.16 -11.90 10.33
N SER A 132 -5.91 -11.45 11.55
CA SER A 132 -5.50 -12.25 12.71
C SER A 132 -6.46 -11.94 13.85
N GLU A 133 -7.53 -12.73 13.98
CA GLU A 133 -8.56 -12.52 15.01
C GLU A 133 -9.00 -13.87 15.61
N PHE A 134 -9.25 -13.90 16.92
CA PHE A 134 -9.80 -15.06 17.64
C PHE A 134 -8.99 -16.36 17.44
N GLY A 135 -7.67 -16.25 17.22
CA GLY A 135 -6.79 -17.39 16.96
C GLY A 135 -6.85 -17.97 15.53
N TYR A 136 -7.59 -17.34 14.62
CA TYR A 136 -7.64 -17.71 13.20
C TYR A 136 -6.95 -16.67 12.32
N ASN A 137 -6.22 -17.17 11.32
CA ASN A 137 -5.58 -16.32 10.30
C ASN A 137 -6.12 -16.72 8.95
N PHE A 138 -6.88 -15.83 8.34
CA PHE A 138 -7.50 -16.09 7.05
C PHE A 138 -7.45 -14.85 6.18
N VAL A 139 -7.51 -15.13 4.89
CA VAL A 139 -7.83 -14.16 3.87
C VAL A 139 -9.35 -14.07 3.82
N ASP A 140 -9.91 -12.91 4.20
CA ASP A 140 -11.35 -12.65 4.13
C ASP A 140 -11.66 -12.11 2.72
N ASP A 141 -12.46 -12.87 1.96
CA ASP A 141 -12.79 -12.55 0.58
C ASP A 141 -13.66 -11.28 0.49
N PHE A 142 -13.12 -10.30 -0.22
CA PHE A 142 -13.79 -9.19 -0.89
C PHE A 142 -14.99 -8.59 -0.17
N ARG A 143 -14.67 -7.72 0.79
CA ARG A 143 -15.70 -6.87 1.39
C ARG A 143 -16.18 -5.87 0.35
N ASN A 144 -17.51 -5.77 0.23
CA ASN A 144 -18.11 -4.63 -0.41
C ASN A 144 -18.11 -3.51 0.63
N GLU A 145 -17.11 -2.65 0.57
CA GLU A 145 -16.95 -1.55 1.51
C GLU A 145 -17.39 -0.25 0.87
N ASN A 146 -17.86 0.65 1.73
CA ASN A 146 -18.10 2.01 1.31
C ASN A 146 -16.79 2.59 0.73
N ASP A 147 -16.91 3.33 -0.35
CA ASP A 147 -15.76 3.88 -1.08
C ASP A 147 -14.95 4.87 -0.27
N ILE A 148 -15.51 5.35 0.84
CA ILE A 148 -14.82 6.20 1.81
C ILE A 148 -13.90 5.42 2.76
N VAL A 149 -14.01 4.10 2.95
CA VAL A 149 -13.14 3.37 3.90
C VAL A 149 -11.66 3.54 3.52
N GLY A 150 -10.81 3.97 4.45
CA GLY A 150 -9.37 4.06 4.22
C GLY A 150 -8.71 2.71 4.45
N TYR A 151 -8.02 2.19 3.44
CA TYR A 151 -7.20 0.99 3.53
C TYR A 151 -5.84 1.18 2.89
N SER A 152 -4.90 0.31 3.26
CA SER A 152 -3.56 0.30 2.67
C SER A 152 -3.62 -0.07 1.18
N VAL A 153 -2.54 0.19 0.45
CA VAL A 153 -2.39 -0.20 -0.96
C VAL A 153 -1.10 -0.98 -1.13
N ARG A 154 -1.15 -2.05 -1.94
CA ARG A 154 0.01 -2.81 -2.43
C ARG A 154 -0.01 -2.80 -3.93
N LEU A 155 0.93 -2.09 -4.57
CA LEU A 155 0.99 -2.05 -6.03
C LEU A 155 1.58 -3.35 -6.59
N ARG A 156 1.22 -3.64 -7.84
CA ARG A 156 1.88 -4.67 -8.65
C ARG A 156 2.41 -4.09 -9.94
N LYS A 157 3.48 -4.68 -10.46
CA LYS A 157 4.06 -4.30 -11.74
C LYS A 157 3.26 -4.92 -12.87
N ILE A 158 3.00 -4.15 -13.92
CA ILE A 158 2.22 -4.60 -15.09
C ILE A 158 2.94 -5.75 -15.82
N SER A 159 4.26 -5.68 -15.91
CA SER A 159 5.11 -6.74 -16.46
C SER A 159 6.42 -6.79 -15.69
N THR A 160 6.81 -7.99 -15.27
CA THR A 160 8.07 -8.22 -14.56
C THR A 160 8.97 -9.18 -15.32
N SER A 161 10.27 -8.95 -15.21
CA SER A 161 11.32 -9.90 -15.61
C SER A 161 11.83 -10.71 -14.43
N LEU A 162 11.30 -10.48 -13.22
CA LEU A 162 11.71 -11.17 -12.00
C LEU A 162 11.01 -12.53 -11.91
N SER A 163 11.78 -13.53 -11.49
CA SER A 163 11.30 -14.84 -11.08
C SER A 163 10.90 -14.85 -9.60
N ASN A 164 10.07 -15.82 -9.19
CA ASN A 164 9.62 -15.97 -7.81
C ASN A 164 10.76 -15.88 -6.79
N GLY A 165 10.55 -15.10 -5.73
CA GLY A 165 11.52 -14.85 -4.67
C GLY A 165 12.57 -13.76 -4.99
N GLN A 166 12.65 -13.29 -6.23
CA GLN A 166 13.53 -12.17 -6.57
C GLN A 166 12.94 -10.83 -6.14
N VAL A 167 13.82 -9.94 -5.70
CA VAL A 167 13.47 -8.60 -5.23
C VAL A 167 13.78 -7.54 -6.27
N GLY A 168 13.08 -6.41 -6.17
CA GLY A 168 13.29 -5.24 -7.00
C GLY A 168 12.99 -3.94 -6.25
N SER A 169 12.63 -2.90 -6.98
CA SER A 169 12.24 -1.62 -6.41
C SER A 169 11.19 -0.90 -7.26
N TYR A 170 10.35 -0.13 -6.57
CA TYR A 170 9.40 0.82 -7.14
C TYR A 170 9.81 2.23 -6.72
N SER A 171 9.69 3.20 -7.62
CA SER A 171 9.85 4.62 -7.31
C SER A 171 8.50 5.32 -7.48
N GLY A 172 7.98 5.86 -6.39
CA GLY A 172 6.72 6.60 -6.35
C GLY A 172 6.77 7.91 -7.13
N ASN A 173 5.60 8.50 -7.35
CA ASN A 173 5.44 9.79 -8.02
C ASN A 173 6.06 10.94 -7.19
N ASP A 174 6.11 10.77 -5.87
CA ASP A 174 6.80 11.68 -4.94
C ASP A 174 8.31 11.42 -4.76
N GLY A 175 8.85 10.43 -5.48
CA GLY A 175 10.27 10.04 -5.42
C GLY A 175 10.64 9.08 -4.29
N THR A 176 9.69 8.65 -3.45
CA THR A 176 9.91 7.63 -2.42
C THR A 176 10.19 6.27 -3.07
N SER A 177 11.18 5.54 -2.57
CA SER A 177 11.52 4.20 -3.05
C SER A 177 10.94 3.13 -2.16
N TYR A 178 10.36 2.09 -2.77
CA TYR A 178 9.76 0.96 -2.06
C TYR A 178 10.39 -0.36 -2.55
N PRO A 179 10.69 -1.30 -1.66
CA PRO A 179 11.14 -2.64 -2.04
C PRO A 179 10.00 -3.45 -2.69
N THR A 180 10.37 -4.38 -3.55
CA THR A 180 9.42 -5.26 -4.26
C THR A 180 9.85 -6.72 -4.16
N ILE A 181 8.90 -7.63 -4.31
CA ILE A 181 9.10 -9.07 -4.29
C ILE A 181 8.26 -9.74 -5.38
N CYS A 182 8.83 -10.70 -6.11
CA CYS A 182 8.08 -11.51 -7.07
C CYS A 182 7.46 -12.73 -6.38
N ILE A 183 6.13 -12.84 -6.44
CA ILE A 183 5.34 -13.94 -5.89
C ILE A 183 4.40 -14.42 -6.99
N ASN A 184 4.46 -15.71 -7.29
CA ASN A 184 3.64 -16.35 -8.33
C ASN A 184 3.70 -15.65 -9.71
N GLY A 185 4.88 -15.18 -10.11
CA GLY A 185 5.11 -14.49 -11.39
C GLY A 185 4.65 -13.03 -11.42
N ILE A 186 4.19 -12.47 -10.31
CA ILE A 186 3.78 -11.07 -10.19
C ILE A 186 4.74 -10.36 -9.23
N GLU A 187 5.27 -9.20 -9.64
CA GLU A 187 6.11 -8.35 -8.80
C GLU A 187 5.23 -7.38 -8.01
N TRP A 188 5.26 -7.50 -6.67
CA TRP A 188 4.45 -6.74 -5.72
C TRP A 188 5.32 -5.79 -4.91
N LEU A 189 4.75 -4.68 -4.42
CA LEU A 189 5.38 -3.97 -3.29
C LEU A 189 5.48 -4.91 -2.09
N SER A 190 6.66 -4.94 -1.47
CA SER A 190 6.90 -5.70 -0.25
C SER A 190 6.72 -4.87 1.02
N CYS A 191 6.21 -3.62 0.92
CA CYS A 191 5.65 -2.86 2.04
C CYS A 191 4.41 -2.07 1.59
N ASN A 192 3.64 -1.53 2.55
CA ASN A 192 2.44 -0.73 2.23
C ASN A 192 2.84 0.57 1.52
N LEU A 193 1.99 1.06 0.63
CA LEU A 193 2.25 2.30 -0.11
C LEU A 193 2.11 3.53 0.80
N ALA A 194 3.02 4.49 0.65
CA ALA A 194 2.98 5.78 1.34
C ALA A 194 3.12 6.96 0.35
N GLU A 195 2.52 6.80 -0.83
CA GLU A 195 2.52 7.77 -1.92
C GLU A 195 1.77 9.04 -1.52
N THR A 196 2.34 10.19 -1.89
CA THR A 196 1.73 11.49 -1.66
C THR A 196 1.22 12.16 -2.93
N LYS A 197 1.58 11.65 -4.11
CA LYS A 197 1.25 12.29 -5.39
C LYS A 197 0.59 11.35 -6.41
N TYR A 198 -0.30 11.95 -7.18
CA TYR A 198 -0.72 11.40 -8.45
C TYR A 198 0.36 11.59 -9.52
N ARG A 199 0.28 10.85 -10.62
CA ARG A 199 1.26 10.85 -11.71
C ARG A 199 1.38 12.20 -12.41
N ASN A 200 0.32 13.00 -12.40
CA ASN A 200 0.33 14.37 -12.93
C ASN A 200 1.03 15.38 -12.00
N GLY A 201 1.46 14.96 -10.81
CA GLY A 201 2.14 15.79 -9.82
C GLY A 201 1.22 16.43 -8.78
N ASP A 202 -0.11 16.28 -8.92
CA ASP A 202 -1.06 16.74 -7.90
C ASP A 202 -0.88 15.94 -6.61
N GLU A 203 -1.05 16.60 -5.47
CA GLU A 203 -1.09 15.94 -4.17
C GLU A 203 -2.35 15.07 -4.04
N ILE A 204 -2.20 13.91 -3.40
CA ILE A 204 -3.31 13.13 -2.86
C ILE A 204 -3.71 13.83 -1.55
N PRO A 205 -4.93 14.40 -1.45
CA PRO A 205 -5.35 15.17 -0.28
C PRO A 205 -5.23 14.36 1.02
N THR A 206 -4.66 14.97 2.06
CA THR A 206 -4.76 14.44 3.43
C THR A 206 -6.03 14.98 4.08
N GLU A 207 -6.88 14.11 4.61
CA GLU A 207 -8.07 14.49 5.39
C GLU A 207 -8.04 13.76 6.73
N THR A 208 -8.21 14.51 7.82
CA THR A 208 -8.10 14.00 9.20
C THR A 208 -9.35 14.28 10.03
N ASN A 209 -10.27 15.10 9.52
CA ASN A 209 -11.57 15.36 10.13
C ASN A 209 -12.56 14.25 9.75
N GLU A 210 -13.09 13.57 10.77
CA GLU A 210 -13.97 12.42 10.61
C GLU A 210 -15.23 12.76 9.81
N THR A 211 -15.88 13.88 10.12
CA THR A 211 -17.07 14.35 9.42
C THR A 211 -16.78 14.73 7.98
N ALA A 212 -15.63 15.34 7.69
CA ALA A 212 -15.23 15.65 6.32
C ALA A 212 -14.96 14.37 5.53
N TRP A 213 -14.24 13.42 6.13
CA TRP A 213 -13.92 12.12 5.52
C TRP A 213 -15.19 11.33 5.13
N GLU A 214 -16.17 11.26 6.04
CA GLU A 214 -17.48 10.63 5.82
C GLU A 214 -18.21 11.15 4.58
N ASN A 215 -17.96 12.42 4.20
CA ASN A 215 -18.64 13.10 3.09
C ASN A 215 -17.78 13.22 1.82
N LEU A 216 -16.60 12.58 1.78
CA LEU A 216 -15.73 12.63 0.62
C LEU A 216 -16.36 11.96 -0.60
N SER A 217 -16.22 12.61 -1.74
CA SER A 217 -16.49 12.07 -3.09
C SER A 217 -15.24 12.12 -3.99
N THR A 218 -14.08 12.40 -3.38
CA THR A 218 -12.78 12.57 -4.05
C THR A 218 -11.72 11.75 -3.33
N GLY A 219 -10.61 11.51 -4.02
CA GLY A 219 -9.47 10.81 -3.45
C GLY A 219 -8.92 11.50 -2.21
N ALA A 220 -8.63 10.73 -1.17
CA ALA A 220 -7.96 11.19 0.04
C ALA A 220 -7.13 10.07 0.67
N LYS A 221 -6.19 10.47 1.52
CA LYS A 221 -5.38 9.60 2.36
C LYS A 221 -5.30 10.11 3.81
N CYS A 222 -4.98 9.22 4.75
CA CYS A 222 -4.60 9.61 6.10
C CYS A 222 -3.59 8.59 6.68
N ALA A 223 -2.85 8.98 7.70
CA ALA A 223 -2.12 8.03 8.54
C ALA A 223 -3.09 7.38 9.54
N TYR A 224 -2.78 6.18 10.01
CA TYR A 224 -3.57 5.56 11.09
C TYR A 224 -3.57 6.46 12.33
N ASN A 225 -4.75 6.67 12.95
CA ASN A 225 -4.98 7.62 14.03
C ASN A 225 -4.59 9.08 13.70
N ASN A 226 -4.49 9.44 12.42
CA ASN A 226 -4.00 10.74 11.97
C ASN A 226 -2.60 11.09 12.50
N ASP A 227 -1.79 10.08 12.83
CA ASP A 227 -0.44 10.25 13.35
C ASP A 227 0.59 9.84 12.29
N GLU A 228 1.29 10.82 11.72
CA GLU A 228 2.30 10.60 10.68
C GLU A 228 3.48 9.70 11.14
N SER A 229 3.70 9.54 12.45
CA SER A 229 4.68 8.57 12.97
C SER A 229 4.27 7.11 12.73
N ASN A 230 3.02 6.86 12.30
CA ASN A 230 2.56 5.55 11.87
C ASN A 230 2.89 5.23 10.42
N VAL A 231 3.39 6.17 9.62
CA VAL A 231 3.63 5.95 8.19
C VAL A 231 4.99 5.32 7.94
N PHE A 232 6.05 5.85 8.57
CA PHE A 232 7.44 5.44 8.37
C PHE A 232 8.14 5.17 9.71
N ILE A 233 9.24 4.41 9.67
CA ILE A 233 10.19 4.20 10.78
C ILE A 233 11.33 5.22 10.68
#